data_AF-A0A8C1AL60-F1
#
_entry.id   AF-A0A8C1AL60-F1
#
_cell.length_a   1.000
_cell.length_b   1.000
_cell.length_c   1.000
_cell.angle_alpha   90.00
_cell.angle_beta   90.00
_cell.angle_gamma   90.00
#
_symmetry.space_group_name_H-M   'P 1'
#
loop_
_entity.id
_entity.type
_entity.pdbx_description
1 polymer ?
#
loop_
_entity_poly.entity_id
_entity_poly.type
_entity_poly.pdbx_seq_one_letter_code
_entity_poly.pdbx_strand_id
1 'polypeptide(L)'
;MCEGPSAISGPIPPDPTLFPEYYKRPSSARGRLEGNAQSGSSPLLKGPLAPDAGCYSARGTPRPRIGANAAHILERGQRGVVGDLLKLEGVALNPSPAKPKPAVRDFGKENVRKLREIQRRFRELEAQREHAKPAPVKALWISPKYQDVSSRVMAQLQETSPPKKPECQNFLKAHSLCGTGGRALLCRSESGPSPSAGDSDSEMHVRGHTMDFVSHNARAAGKTNLRRSQSLQNLRDKPPPSAVKGKVPQYLEQRKLQWKKEEDERRRNTPDPSIPAGHTQMSERERQETLRSLKDTHRSLVSELLSLPIKADTLSVRSRRAQLDQRLSEVEEAIKIFSRDKVYVKVDS
;
A
#
# COMPACT_ATOMS: atom_id res chain seq x y z
N MET A 1 0.54 -23.26 17.36
CA MET A 1 1.90 -22.80 17.74
C MET A 1 2.56 -22.34 16.47
N CYS A 2 2.78 -21.04 16.31
CA CYS A 2 3.41 -20.50 15.10
C CYS A 2 4.91 -20.38 15.37
N GLU A 3 5.68 -21.31 14.80
CA GLU A 3 7.12 -21.11 14.64
C GLU A 3 7.39 -20.44 13.31
N GLY A 4 8.16 -19.34 13.37
CA GLY A 4 8.73 -18.63 12.25
C GLY A 4 9.80 -17.67 12.79
N PRO A 5 11.07 -17.75 12.33
CA PRO A 5 12.20 -17.16 13.02
C PRO A 5 12.24 -15.64 12.80
N SER A 6 11.99 -14.89 13.87
CA SER A 6 12.38 -13.48 13.93
C SER A 6 13.89 -13.41 14.17
N ALA A 7 14.67 -13.31 13.11
CA ALA A 7 16.11 -13.08 13.17
C ALA A 7 16.43 -11.59 13.47
N ILE A 8 15.99 -11.12 14.64
CA ILE A 8 16.46 -9.87 15.26
C ILE A 8 17.11 -10.20 16.60
N SER A 9 18.09 -11.10 16.58
CA SER A 9 19.00 -11.29 17.70
C SER A 9 20.40 -10.92 17.23
N GLY A 10 20.67 -9.62 17.18
CA GLY A 10 22.05 -9.12 17.24
C GLY A 10 22.53 -9.17 18.70
N PRO A 11 23.84 -9.25 18.95
CA PRO A 11 24.36 -9.17 20.32
C PRO A 11 23.86 -7.90 21.00
N ILE A 12 23.49 -8.02 22.28
CA ILE A 12 23.09 -6.88 23.11
C ILE A 12 24.24 -5.86 23.04
N PRO A 13 23.96 -4.60 22.63
CA PRO A 13 25.02 -3.61 22.48
C PRO A 13 25.65 -3.34 23.86
N PRO A 14 26.98 -3.21 23.93
CA PRO A 14 27.70 -3.12 25.21
C PRO A 14 27.27 -1.88 25.99
N ASP A 15 27.27 -1.98 27.31
CA ASP A 15 26.83 -0.90 28.21
C ASP A 15 27.56 0.41 27.89
N PRO A 16 26.85 1.51 27.60
CA PRO A 16 27.45 2.80 27.26
C PRO A 16 28.30 3.41 28.38
N THR A 17 28.14 2.94 29.63
CA THR A 17 28.97 3.38 30.76
C THR A 17 30.36 2.74 30.76
N LEU A 18 30.51 1.56 30.15
CA LEU A 18 31.76 0.80 30.11
C LEU A 18 32.59 1.09 28.85
N PHE A 19 31.94 1.47 27.74
CA PHE A 19 32.60 1.70 26.45
C PHE A 19 32.15 2.99 25.74
N PRO A 20 32.46 4.18 26.30
CA PRO A 20 31.96 5.46 25.79
C PRO A 20 32.46 5.81 24.38
N GLU A 21 33.62 5.27 23.97
CA GLU A 21 34.22 5.52 22.66
C GLU A 21 33.41 4.92 21.50
N TYR A 22 32.69 3.81 21.71
CA TYR A 22 31.88 3.16 20.67
C TYR A 22 30.57 3.91 20.36
N TYR A 23 30.15 4.79 21.26
CA TYR A 23 28.96 5.62 21.10
C TYR A 23 29.29 7.08 20.77
N LYS A 24 30.57 7.41 20.52
CA LYS A 24 30.94 8.74 20.05
C LYS A 24 30.40 8.98 18.66
N ARG A 25 29.46 9.92 18.57
CA ARG A 25 28.92 10.42 17.30
C ARG A 25 30.07 11.07 16.50
N PRO A 26 30.30 10.67 15.24
CA PRO A 26 31.35 11.28 14.42
C PRO A 26 31.07 12.77 14.18
N SER A 27 32.13 13.57 14.18
CA SER A 27 32.12 15.04 14.08
C SER A 27 31.39 15.57 12.83
N SER A 28 31.26 14.74 11.79
CA SER A 28 30.54 15.05 10.55
C SER A 28 29.02 15.12 10.71
N ALA A 29 28.45 14.58 11.80
CA ALA A 29 27.01 14.58 12.08
C ALA A 29 26.56 15.74 13.00
N ARG A 30 27.45 16.69 13.34
CA ARG A 30 27.15 17.82 14.23
C ARG A 30 26.49 19.02 13.54
N GLY A 31 26.36 19.01 12.22
CA GLY A 31 25.85 20.15 11.46
C GLY A 31 24.34 20.10 11.20
N ARG A 32 23.49 20.43 12.18
CA ARG A 32 22.15 21.03 11.89
C ARG A 32 21.31 21.53 13.07
N LEU A 33 21.75 21.42 14.32
CA LEU A 33 20.93 21.75 15.49
C LEU A 33 21.75 22.38 16.63
N GLU A 34 22.64 23.32 16.31
CA GLU A 34 23.13 24.29 17.28
C GLU A 34 22.98 25.69 16.67
N GLY A 35 22.28 26.56 17.40
CA GLY A 35 21.97 27.92 16.98
C GLY A 35 23.23 28.76 16.82
N ASN A 36 23.15 29.69 15.87
CA ASN A 36 24.17 30.67 15.55
C ASN A 36 24.34 31.62 16.75
N ALA A 37 25.42 31.48 17.52
CA ALA A 37 25.88 32.50 18.45
C ALA A 37 27.11 33.20 17.84
N GLN A 38 26.91 34.45 17.44
CA GLN A 38 27.97 35.32 16.94
C GLN A 38 28.77 35.91 18.11
N SER A 39 30.05 35.54 18.17
CA SER A 39 31.16 36.31 18.76
C SER A 39 32.41 35.52 18.36
N GLY A 40 33.27 35.93 17.43
CA GLY A 40 34.11 37.13 17.46
C GLY A 40 35.57 36.64 17.37
N SER A 41 36.40 37.30 16.55
CA SER A 41 37.87 37.17 16.47
C SER A 41 38.49 36.02 15.63
N SER A 42 38.92 36.37 14.41
CA SER A 42 40.01 35.71 13.64
C SER A 42 41.38 36.12 14.23
N PRO A 43 42.52 35.43 13.96
CA PRO A 43 43.22 35.65 12.68
C PRO A 43 44.04 34.46 12.11
N LEU A 44 44.19 34.52 10.77
CA LEU A 44 45.36 34.16 9.93
C LEU A 44 46.33 33.04 10.38
N LEU A 45 46.39 31.97 9.58
CA LEU A 45 47.64 31.34 9.14
C LEU A 45 47.42 30.62 7.80
N LYS A 46 48.08 31.12 6.75
CA LYS A 46 48.21 30.49 5.43
C LYS A 46 49.45 29.62 5.40
N GLY A 47 49.33 28.39 4.91
CA GLY A 47 50.42 27.53 4.47
C GLY A 47 49.89 26.45 3.51
N PRO A 48 50.62 26.04 2.46
CA PRO A 48 50.10 25.13 1.44
C PRO A 48 50.30 23.67 1.88
N LEU A 49 49.23 22.89 1.92
CA LEU A 49 49.31 21.43 1.96
C LEU A 49 48.50 20.83 0.81
N ALA A 50 49.11 19.80 0.22
CA ALA A 50 48.81 19.16 -1.05
C ALA A 50 47.33 18.72 -1.23
N PRO A 51 46.85 18.57 -2.48
CA PRO A 51 45.62 17.83 -2.70
C PRO A 51 45.91 16.35 -2.41
N ASP A 52 45.53 15.88 -1.24
CA ASP A 52 45.49 14.45 -0.96
C ASP A 52 44.56 13.77 -1.98
N ALA A 53 45.14 12.80 -2.67
CA ALA A 53 44.50 11.93 -3.63
C ALA A 53 43.47 11.05 -2.90
N GLY A 54 42.20 11.45 -2.92
CA GLY A 54 41.19 10.69 -2.21
C GLY A 54 39.74 10.94 -2.58
N CYS A 55 39.44 11.61 -3.70
CA CYS A 55 38.06 11.90 -4.07
C CYS A 55 37.84 11.88 -5.58
N TYR A 56 37.85 10.72 -6.23
CA TYR A 56 37.15 10.55 -7.51
C TYR A 56 36.44 9.19 -7.59
N SER A 57 35.15 9.25 -7.28
CA SER A 57 34.06 8.76 -8.13
C SER A 57 34.31 7.44 -8.87
N ALA A 58 33.59 6.39 -8.46
CA ALA A 58 33.48 5.10 -9.13
C ALA A 58 32.85 5.21 -10.54
N ARG A 59 33.56 5.84 -11.47
CA ARG A 59 33.34 5.69 -12.91
C ARG A 59 34.40 4.71 -13.40
N GLY A 60 33.95 3.52 -13.80
CA GLY A 60 34.83 2.56 -14.46
C GLY A 60 35.51 3.24 -15.65
N THR A 61 36.83 3.12 -15.73
CA THR A 61 37.61 3.66 -16.85
C THR A 61 37.06 3.11 -18.16
N PRO A 62 36.81 3.94 -19.19
CA PRO A 62 36.35 3.45 -20.49
C PRO A 62 37.39 2.46 -21.05
N ARG A 63 36.91 1.36 -21.63
CA ARG A 63 37.80 0.38 -22.27
C ARG A 63 38.63 1.08 -23.35
N PRO A 64 39.95 0.85 -23.41
CA PRO A 64 40.78 1.46 -24.44
C PRO A 64 40.29 0.97 -25.81
N ARG A 65 40.08 1.91 -26.75
CA ARG A 65 39.64 1.58 -28.12
C ARG A 65 40.84 1.06 -28.89
N ILE A 66 41.02 -0.26 -28.85
CA ILE A 66 42.12 -0.96 -29.50
C ILE A 66 41.55 -1.72 -30.70
N GLY A 67 42.14 -1.55 -31.88
CA GLY A 67 41.74 -2.26 -33.10
C GLY A 67 42.06 -3.76 -33.02
N ALA A 68 41.42 -4.57 -33.88
CA ALA A 68 41.53 -6.03 -33.85
C ALA A 68 42.98 -6.54 -33.85
N ASN A 69 43.86 -5.89 -34.62
CA ASN A 69 45.27 -6.29 -34.76
C ASN A 69 46.13 -5.99 -33.51
N ALA A 70 45.65 -5.13 -32.60
CA ALA A 70 46.35 -4.73 -31.39
C ALA A 70 45.77 -5.35 -30.11
N ALA A 71 44.79 -6.26 -30.23
CA ALA A 71 44.16 -6.94 -29.09
C ALA A 71 45.18 -7.74 -28.24
N HIS A 72 46.20 -8.32 -28.89
CA HIS A 72 47.25 -9.09 -28.22
C HIS A 72 48.08 -8.24 -27.23
N ILE A 73 48.24 -6.94 -27.50
CA ILE A 73 48.99 -6.02 -26.63
C ILE A 73 48.18 -5.73 -25.35
N LEU A 74 46.87 -5.54 -25.48
CA LEU A 74 45.98 -5.35 -24.34
C LEU A 74 45.95 -6.60 -23.45
N GLU A 75 45.86 -7.78 -24.08
CA GLU A 75 45.84 -9.05 -23.34
C GLU A 75 47.15 -9.25 -22.56
N ARG A 76 48.30 -9.04 -23.21
CA ARG A 76 49.63 -9.10 -22.57
C ARG A 76 49.77 -8.10 -21.42
N GLY A 77 49.23 -6.89 -21.57
CA GLY A 77 49.22 -5.88 -20.51
C GLY A 77 48.31 -6.22 -19.33
N GLN A 78 47.19 -6.91 -19.56
CA GLN A 78 46.26 -7.33 -18.50
C GLN A 78 46.73 -8.57 -17.75
N ARG A 79 47.35 -9.53 -18.43
CA ARG A 79 47.80 -10.80 -17.85
C ARG A 79 49.24 -10.73 -17.32
N GLY A 80 50.06 -9.85 -17.88
CA GLY A 80 51.50 -9.78 -17.60
C GLY A 80 52.25 -11.01 -18.12
N VAL A 81 53.59 -10.96 -18.07
CA VAL A 81 54.46 -12.02 -18.62
C VAL A 81 54.23 -13.37 -17.94
N VAL A 82 53.99 -13.37 -16.62
CA VAL A 82 53.71 -14.59 -15.85
C VAL A 82 52.34 -15.18 -16.22
N GLY A 83 51.33 -14.33 -16.44
CA GLY A 83 50.00 -14.78 -16.84
C GLY A 83 49.94 -15.40 -18.24
N ASP A 84 50.82 -14.95 -19.16
CA ASP A 84 50.97 -15.57 -20.49
C ASP A 84 51.68 -16.93 -20.40
N LEU A 85 52.69 -17.08 -19.54
CA LEU A 85 53.38 -18.36 -19.33
C LEU A 85 52.43 -19.43 -18.75
N LEU A 86 51.63 -19.04 -17.74
CA LEU A 86 50.63 -19.92 -17.13
C LEU A 86 49.53 -20.36 -18.11
N LYS A 87 49.20 -19.53 -19.12
CA LYS A 87 48.26 -19.86 -20.19
C LYS A 87 48.81 -20.95 -21.13
N LEU A 88 50.11 -20.92 -21.42
CA LEU A 88 50.78 -21.96 -22.22
C LEU A 88 50.86 -23.30 -21.48
N GLU A 89 50.98 -23.25 -20.16
CA GLU A 89 50.98 -24.43 -19.28
C GLU A 89 49.55 -24.97 -19.00
N GLY A 90 48.52 -24.37 -19.60
CA GLY A 90 47.12 -24.81 -19.49
C GLY A 90 46.39 -24.36 -18.22
N VAL A 91 47.00 -23.51 -17.39
CA VAL A 91 46.42 -23.03 -16.13
C VAL A 91 45.67 -21.72 -16.37
N ALA A 92 44.38 -21.81 -16.71
CA ALA A 92 43.52 -20.65 -16.95
C ALA A 92 42.95 -20.08 -15.64
N LEU A 93 43.61 -19.08 -15.04
CA LEU A 93 43.03 -18.27 -13.97
C LEU A 93 42.03 -17.26 -14.54
N ASN A 94 40.84 -17.71 -14.94
CA ASN A 94 39.74 -16.80 -15.25
C ASN A 94 39.07 -16.37 -13.93
N PRO A 95 39.02 -15.06 -13.60
CA PRO A 95 38.12 -14.62 -12.53
C PRO A 95 36.69 -14.91 -12.97
N SER A 96 36.01 -15.74 -12.19
CA SER A 96 34.60 -16.13 -12.41
C SER A 96 33.73 -14.88 -12.64
N PRO A 97 32.86 -14.84 -13.68
CA PRO A 97 32.02 -13.68 -13.91
C PRO A 97 31.06 -13.53 -12.74
N ALA A 98 31.26 -12.46 -11.95
CA ALA A 98 30.37 -12.10 -10.87
C ALA A 98 28.93 -12.01 -11.41
N LYS A 99 28.01 -12.78 -10.82
CA LYS A 99 26.59 -12.79 -11.19
C LYS A 99 26.08 -11.34 -11.26
N PRO A 100 25.39 -10.93 -12.35
CA PRO A 100 24.85 -9.59 -12.45
C PRO A 100 23.86 -9.38 -11.29
N LYS A 101 24.06 -8.30 -10.52
CA LYS A 101 23.12 -7.91 -9.46
C LYS A 101 21.73 -7.76 -10.08
N PRO A 102 20.66 -8.28 -9.45
CA PRO A 102 19.31 -8.12 -9.98
C PRO A 102 19.02 -6.64 -10.19
N ALA A 103 18.52 -6.29 -11.37
CA ALA A 103 18.21 -4.92 -11.72
C ALA A 103 17.25 -4.33 -10.67
N VAL A 104 17.59 -3.14 -10.16
CA VAL A 104 16.77 -2.44 -9.17
C VAL A 104 15.37 -2.25 -9.74
N ARG A 105 14.36 -2.65 -8.98
CA ARG A 105 12.98 -2.71 -9.46
C ARG A 105 12.41 -1.31 -9.63
N ASP A 106 11.94 -0.98 -10.83
CA ASP A 106 11.35 0.32 -11.15
C ASP A 106 9.92 0.42 -10.63
N PHE A 107 9.76 0.74 -9.34
CA PHE A 107 8.43 0.87 -8.70
C PHE A 107 7.52 1.88 -9.41
N GLY A 108 8.08 2.94 -10.02
CA GLY A 108 7.31 3.90 -10.81
C GLY A 108 6.62 3.26 -12.03
N LYS A 109 7.32 2.39 -12.76
CA LYS A 109 6.75 1.68 -13.91
C LYS A 109 5.73 0.63 -13.47
N GLU A 110 6.00 -0.09 -12.38
CA GLU A 110 5.06 -1.05 -11.79
C GLU A 110 3.77 -0.37 -11.31
N ASN A 111 3.87 0.78 -10.65
CA ASN A 111 2.72 1.55 -10.19
C ASN A 111 1.87 2.05 -11.37
N VAL A 112 2.50 2.52 -12.45
CA VAL A 112 1.77 2.91 -13.67
C VAL A 112 1.08 1.72 -14.32
N ARG A 113 1.74 0.55 -14.39
CA ARG A 113 1.12 -0.69 -14.90
C ARG A 113 -0.09 -1.09 -14.05
N LYS A 114 0.07 -1.09 -12.72
CA LYS A 114 -1.00 -1.40 -11.77
C LYS A 114 -2.18 -0.43 -11.87
N LEU A 115 -1.92 0.87 -12.03
CA LEU A 115 -2.98 1.86 -12.22
C LEU A 115 -3.75 1.61 -13.53
N ARG A 116 -3.05 1.30 -14.62
CA ARG A 116 -3.68 0.96 -15.91
C ARG A 116 -4.49 -0.33 -15.83
N GLU A 117 -4.00 -1.32 -15.10
CA GLU A 117 -4.70 -2.59 -14.85
C GLU A 117 -5.97 -2.38 -14.05
N ILE A 118 -5.92 -1.57 -12.97
CA ILE A 118 -7.11 -1.19 -12.19
C ILE A 118 -8.13 -0.49 -13.08
N GLN A 119 -7.71 0.48 -13.90
CA GLN A 119 -8.58 1.18 -14.85
C GLN A 119 -9.17 0.25 -15.92
N ARG A 120 -8.44 -0.78 -16.34
CA ARG A 120 -8.96 -1.80 -17.27
C ARG A 120 -10.03 -2.66 -16.59
N ARG A 121 -9.73 -3.16 -15.39
CA ARG A 121 -10.66 -3.98 -14.62
C ARG A 121 -11.97 -3.26 -14.30
N PHE A 122 -11.91 -1.96 -13.97
CA PHE A 122 -13.12 -1.17 -13.77
C PHE A 122 -13.97 -1.06 -15.04
N ARG A 123 -13.34 -0.84 -16.20
CA ARG A 123 -14.05 -0.81 -17.49
C ARG A 123 -14.66 -2.16 -17.85
N GLU A 124 -13.94 -3.26 -17.60
CA GLU A 124 -14.45 -4.62 -17.82
C GLU A 124 -15.62 -4.95 -16.88
N LEU A 125 -15.53 -4.56 -15.61
CA LEU A 125 -16.60 -4.75 -14.63
C LEU A 125 -17.83 -3.92 -14.99
N GLU A 126 -17.66 -2.69 -15.45
CA GLU A 126 -18.76 -1.87 -15.96
C GLU A 126 -19.38 -2.51 -17.21
N ALA A 127 -18.60 -2.98 -18.16
CA ALA A 127 -19.12 -3.69 -19.34
C ALA A 127 -19.89 -4.96 -18.94
N GLN A 128 -19.36 -5.77 -18.02
CA GLN A 128 -20.06 -6.93 -17.47
C GLN A 128 -21.37 -6.53 -16.78
N ARG A 129 -21.37 -5.42 -16.03
CA ARG A 129 -22.59 -4.89 -15.39
C ARG A 129 -23.61 -4.42 -16.42
N GLU A 130 -23.18 -3.75 -17.49
CA GLU A 130 -24.06 -3.36 -18.61
C GLU A 130 -24.65 -4.59 -19.32
N HIS A 131 -23.85 -5.64 -19.57
CA HIS A 131 -24.34 -6.89 -20.15
C HIS A 131 -25.23 -7.71 -19.19
N ALA A 132 -25.00 -7.60 -17.88
CA ALA A 132 -25.78 -8.26 -16.85
C ALA A 132 -27.00 -7.45 -16.38
N LYS A 133 -27.22 -6.23 -16.89
CA LYS A 133 -28.47 -5.51 -16.66
C LYS A 133 -29.59 -6.37 -17.25
N PRO A 134 -30.55 -6.83 -16.43
CA PRO A 134 -31.65 -7.63 -16.94
C PRO A 134 -32.39 -6.77 -17.98
N ALA A 135 -32.52 -7.30 -19.20
CA ALA A 135 -33.45 -6.74 -20.16
C ALA A 135 -34.82 -6.65 -19.47
N PRO A 136 -35.47 -5.48 -19.43
CA PRO A 136 -36.68 -5.31 -18.66
C PRO A 136 -37.70 -6.37 -19.11
N VAL A 137 -38.05 -7.27 -18.18
CA VAL A 137 -38.89 -8.47 -18.43
C VAL A 137 -40.31 -8.11 -18.88
N LYS A 138 -40.66 -6.82 -18.83
CA LYS A 138 -41.82 -6.25 -19.49
C LYS A 138 -41.34 -5.00 -20.24
N ALA A 139 -41.07 -5.12 -21.53
CA ALA A 139 -41.24 -3.97 -22.41
C ALA A 139 -42.73 -3.62 -22.33
N LEU A 140 -43.07 -2.61 -21.51
CA LEU A 140 -44.40 -2.01 -21.57
C LEU A 140 -44.63 -1.68 -23.05
N TRP A 141 -45.66 -2.23 -23.66
CA TRP A 141 -45.90 -2.03 -25.09
C TRP A 141 -46.09 -0.54 -25.32
N ILE A 142 -45.07 0.13 -25.87
CA ILE A 142 -45.12 1.54 -26.20
C ILE A 142 -45.71 1.60 -27.60
N SER A 143 -46.91 2.17 -27.73
CA SER A 143 -47.48 2.45 -29.04
C SER A 143 -46.49 3.33 -29.84
N PRO A 144 -46.32 3.12 -31.16
CA PRO A 144 -45.39 3.89 -31.99
C PRO A 144 -45.57 5.41 -31.88
N LYS A 145 -46.79 5.85 -31.54
CA LYS A 145 -47.13 7.27 -31.28
C LYS A 145 -46.34 7.90 -30.11
N TYR A 146 -45.83 7.08 -29.18
CA TYR A 146 -45.18 7.53 -27.95
C TYR A 146 -43.71 7.12 -27.82
N GLN A 147 -43.11 6.51 -28.85
CA GLN A 147 -41.72 6.05 -28.78
C GLN A 147 -40.71 7.22 -28.77
N ASP A 148 -41.01 8.31 -29.47
CA ASP A 148 -40.19 9.53 -29.53
C ASP A 148 -40.66 10.66 -28.61
N VAL A 149 -41.64 10.38 -27.73
CA VAL A 149 -42.15 11.40 -26.79
C VAL A 149 -41.28 11.41 -25.54
N SER A 150 -40.29 12.30 -25.52
CA SER A 150 -39.43 12.49 -24.35
C SER A 150 -40.25 12.97 -23.14
N SER A 151 -39.88 12.48 -21.95
CA SER A 151 -40.57 12.85 -20.71
C SER A 151 -40.47 14.35 -20.46
N ARG A 152 -41.59 15.02 -20.18
CA ARG A 152 -41.60 16.44 -19.79
C ARG A 152 -40.75 16.70 -18.54
N VAL A 153 -40.61 15.71 -17.65
CA VAL A 153 -39.72 15.78 -16.48
C VAL A 153 -38.25 15.75 -16.89
N MET A 154 -37.90 14.97 -17.92
CA MET A 154 -36.54 15.00 -18.50
C MET A 154 -36.27 16.33 -19.22
N ALA A 155 -37.26 16.88 -19.92
CA ALA A 155 -37.17 18.21 -20.52
C ALA A 155 -36.99 19.29 -19.43
N GLN A 156 -37.74 19.23 -18.33
CA GLN A 156 -37.64 20.18 -17.22
C GLN A 156 -36.32 20.05 -16.44
N LEU A 157 -35.76 18.83 -16.32
CA LEU A 157 -34.43 18.60 -15.75
C LEU A 157 -33.29 19.05 -16.67
N GLN A 158 -33.47 18.98 -17.99
CA GLN A 158 -32.53 19.53 -18.98
C GLN A 158 -32.64 21.07 -19.05
N GLU A 159 -33.84 21.62 -18.95
CA GLU A 159 -34.13 23.05 -18.99
C GLU A 159 -33.74 23.77 -17.68
N THR A 160 -33.75 23.06 -16.54
CA THR A 160 -33.18 23.53 -15.26
C THR A 160 -31.66 23.35 -15.18
N SER A 161 -31.01 22.86 -16.24
CA SER A 161 -29.57 23.06 -16.41
C SER A 161 -29.36 24.38 -17.15
N PRO A 162 -29.06 25.51 -16.46
CA PRO A 162 -28.82 26.76 -17.16
C PRO A 162 -27.63 26.55 -18.11
N PRO A 163 -27.65 27.15 -19.32
CA PRO A 163 -26.47 27.15 -20.17
C PRO A 163 -25.31 27.69 -19.34
N LYS A 164 -24.22 26.92 -19.26
CA LYS A 164 -23.03 27.28 -18.49
C LYS A 164 -22.57 28.66 -18.96
N LYS A 165 -22.89 29.70 -18.18
CA LYS A 165 -22.48 31.06 -18.47
C LYS A 165 -20.95 31.07 -18.60
N PRO A 166 -20.39 31.70 -19.65
CA PRO A 166 -18.94 31.78 -19.84
C PRO A 166 -18.23 32.50 -18.68
N GLU A 167 -18.99 33.20 -17.85
CA GLU A 167 -18.55 33.85 -16.62
C GLU A 167 -17.88 32.88 -15.62
N CYS A 168 -18.16 31.57 -15.71
CA CYS A 168 -17.58 30.56 -14.83
C CYS A 168 -16.14 30.14 -15.13
N GLN A 169 -15.51 30.64 -16.20
CA GLN A 169 -14.14 30.26 -16.53
C GLN A 169 -13.07 30.94 -15.65
N ASN A 170 -13.43 31.99 -14.90
CA ASN A 170 -12.46 32.81 -14.17
C ASN A 170 -12.53 32.71 -12.64
N PHE A 171 -13.45 31.93 -12.06
CA PHE A 171 -13.64 31.89 -10.59
C PHE A 171 -12.57 31.12 -9.80
N LEU A 172 -11.58 30.53 -10.48
CA LEU A 172 -10.40 29.93 -9.84
C LEU A 172 -9.15 30.83 -9.92
N LYS A 173 -9.32 32.13 -10.22
CA LYS A 173 -8.22 33.09 -10.40
C LYS A 173 -8.22 34.23 -9.36
N ALA A 174 -8.73 33.98 -8.15
CA ALA A 174 -8.82 35.03 -7.12
C ALA A 174 -7.50 35.32 -6.37
N HIS A 175 -6.44 34.51 -6.56
CA HIS A 175 -5.19 34.68 -5.82
C HIS A 175 -3.91 34.70 -6.68
N SER A 176 -4.01 34.82 -8.02
CA SER A 176 -2.81 34.78 -8.88
C SER A 176 -2.18 36.15 -9.17
N LEU A 177 -2.66 37.25 -8.60
CA LEU A 177 -2.10 38.59 -8.81
C LEU A 177 -1.95 39.32 -7.46
N CYS A 178 -0.94 38.92 -6.70
CA CYS A 178 -0.33 39.82 -5.74
C CYS A 178 0.61 40.74 -6.53
N GLY A 179 0.23 42.00 -6.69
CA GLY A 179 1.03 42.99 -7.40
C GLY A 179 0.34 44.35 -7.43
N THR A 180 0.82 45.22 -6.54
CA THR A 180 0.71 46.69 -6.63
C THR A 180 -0.63 47.30 -6.17
N GLY A 181 -0.52 48.18 -5.18
CA GLY A 181 -1.64 48.80 -4.48
C GLY A 181 -2.54 49.68 -5.33
N GLY A 182 -3.81 49.73 -4.95
CA GLY A 182 -4.80 50.64 -5.49
C GLY A 182 -6.08 50.56 -4.67
N ARG A 183 -6.47 51.68 -4.07
CA ARG A 183 -7.70 51.86 -3.26
C ARG A 183 -8.93 51.41 -4.04
N ALA A 184 -9.82 50.64 -3.41
CA ALA A 184 -11.17 50.44 -3.93
C ALA A 184 -12.01 51.70 -3.63
N LEU A 185 -12.35 52.44 -4.69
CA LEU A 185 -13.43 53.42 -4.68
C LEU A 185 -14.76 52.70 -4.42
N LEU A 186 -15.51 53.19 -3.43
CA LEU A 186 -16.90 52.79 -3.22
C LEU A 186 -17.78 53.59 -4.18
N CYS A 187 -18.45 52.89 -5.10
CA CYS A 187 -19.63 53.39 -5.79
C CYS A 187 -20.81 53.47 -4.79
N ARG A 188 -21.42 54.63 -4.64
CA ARG A 188 -22.77 54.77 -4.08
C ARG A 188 -23.60 55.64 -5.03
N SER A 189 -24.66 55.03 -5.56
CA SER A 189 -25.61 55.66 -6.48
C SER A 189 -26.56 56.62 -5.75
N GLU A 190 -26.72 57.79 -6.38
CA GLU A 190 -27.90 58.66 -6.58
C GLU A 190 -29.09 58.65 -5.61
N SER A 191 -29.35 59.80 -4.97
CA SER A 191 -30.68 60.46 -4.90
C SER A 191 -30.66 61.89 -4.30
N GLY A 192 -30.86 62.91 -5.14
CA GLY A 192 -31.57 64.18 -4.82
C GLY A 192 -30.86 65.30 -4.04
N PRO A 193 -31.41 66.54 -4.05
CA PRO A 193 -30.73 67.68 -4.68
C PRO A 193 -30.04 68.67 -3.73
N SER A 194 -29.07 69.39 -4.31
CA SER A 194 -28.32 70.51 -3.75
C SER A 194 -29.16 71.76 -3.50
N PRO A 195 -28.93 72.48 -2.37
CA PRO A 195 -29.18 73.91 -2.29
C PRO A 195 -27.88 74.71 -2.31
N SER A 196 -28.00 75.88 -2.91
CA SER A 196 -27.01 76.90 -3.19
C SER A 196 -26.38 77.54 -1.94
N ALA A 197 -25.19 78.08 -2.17
CA ALA A 197 -24.36 78.90 -1.30
C ALA A 197 -25.11 79.83 -0.33
N GLY A 198 -24.70 79.78 0.93
CA GLY A 198 -25.04 80.71 1.99
C GLY A 198 -24.16 80.42 3.19
N ASP A 199 -23.10 81.21 3.33
CA ASP A 199 -22.23 81.27 4.50
C ASP A 199 -23.05 81.72 5.72
N SER A 200 -23.23 80.85 6.71
CA SER A 200 -23.63 81.17 8.09
C SER A 200 -23.61 79.89 8.93
N ASP A 201 -22.66 79.85 9.86
CA ASP A 201 -22.48 78.87 10.93
C ASP A 201 -23.82 78.59 11.63
N SER A 202 -24.52 77.54 11.20
CA SER A 202 -25.85 77.19 11.68
C SER A 202 -25.75 75.95 12.55
N GLU A 203 -25.64 76.23 13.85
CA GLU A 203 -25.78 75.30 14.96
C GLU A 203 -27.08 74.47 14.80
N MET A 204 -26.92 73.23 14.36
CA MET A 204 -28.01 72.28 14.08
C MET A 204 -28.69 71.87 15.40
N HIS A 205 -29.70 72.64 15.81
CA HIS A 205 -30.46 72.41 17.04
C HIS A 205 -31.32 71.14 16.94
N VAL A 206 -30.80 70.01 17.43
CA VAL A 206 -31.57 68.78 17.66
C VAL A 206 -32.12 68.79 19.09
N ARG A 207 -33.42 69.11 19.25
CA ARG A 207 -34.19 69.09 20.52
C ARG A 207 -33.43 69.57 21.77
N GLY A 208 -33.36 70.90 21.94
CA GLY A 208 -33.30 71.57 23.25
C GLY A 208 -32.03 71.43 24.08
N HIS A 209 -30.99 70.77 23.58
CA HIS A 209 -29.65 70.80 24.18
C HIS A 209 -28.62 70.92 23.08
N THR A 210 -27.73 71.91 23.17
CA THR A 210 -26.54 72.03 22.32
C THR A 210 -25.66 70.79 22.55
N MET A 211 -25.83 69.77 21.71
CA MET A 211 -24.99 68.59 21.75
C MET A 211 -23.71 68.88 20.96
N ASP A 212 -22.57 68.85 21.64
CA ASP A 212 -21.27 68.89 20.96
C ASP A 212 -21.05 67.55 20.23
N PHE A 213 -21.24 67.58 18.91
CA PHE A 213 -21.08 66.42 18.05
C PHE A 213 -19.64 65.91 18.01
N VAL A 214 -18.63 66.76 18.29
CA VAL A 214 -17.23 66.37 18.30
C VAL A 214 -16.94 65.50 19.52
N SER A 215 -17.33 65.94 20.72
CA SER A 215 -17.20 65.11 21.93
C SER A 215 -18.12 63.90 21.90
N HIS A 216 -19.33 64.01 21.34
CA HIS A 216 -20.22 62.87 21.16
C HIS A 216 -19.61 61.80 20.24
N ASN A 217 -19.06 62.19 19.08
CA ASN A 217 -18.38 61.26 18.16
C ASN A 217 -17.11 60.69 18.77
N ALA A 218 -16.30 61.47 19.48
CA ALA A 218 -15.09 60.97 20.15
C ALA A 218 -15.43 59.89 21.18
N ARG A 219 -16.48 60.11 21.99
CA ARG A 219 -16.98 59.13 22.95
C ARG A 219 -17.63 57.93 22.27
N ALA A 220 -18.31 58.11 21.15
CA ALA A 220 -18.89 57.02 20.38
C ALA A 220 -17.80 56.16 19.72
N ALA A 221 -16.76 56.79 19.14
CA ALA A 221 -15.64 56.12 18.51
C ALA A 221 -14.88 55.23 19.50
N GLY A 222 -14.62 55.71 20.72
CA GLY A 222 -14.00 54.92 21.78
C GLY A 222 -14.85 53.73 22.26
N LYS A 223 -16.18 53.77 22.07
CA LYS A 223 -17.11 52.69 22.42
C LYS A 223 -17.32 51.69 21.28
N THR A 224 -16.88 52.00 20.06
CA THR A 224 -17.01 51.06 18.95
C THR A 224 -15.96 49.96 19.09
N ASN A 225 -16.41 48.74 19.37
CA ASN A 225 -15.52 47.59 19.36
C ASN A 225 -15.14 47.28 17.90
N LEU A 226 -13.85 47.32 17.59
CA LEU A 226 -13.32 46.84 16.31
C LEU A 226 -13.69 45.36 16.17
N ARG A 227 -14.72 45.06 15.37
CA ARG A 227 -15.13 43.68 15.07
C ARG A 227 -14.00 43.01 14.28
N ARG A 228 -13.15 42.26 14.97
CA ARG A 228 -12.16 41.38 14.32
C ARG A 228 -12.90 40.33 13.49
N SER A 229 -12.35 39.94 12.35
CA SER A 229 -12.97 38.90 11.52
C SER A 229 -13.17 37.62 12.31
N GLN A 230 -14.32 36.97 12.16
CA GLN A 230 -14.65 35.72 12.86
C GLN A 230 -13.57 34.65 12.63
N SER A 231 -12.93 34.61 11.47
CA SER A 231 -11.83 33.68 11.17
C SER A 231 -10.64 33.81 12.13
N LEU A 232 -10.32 35.02 12.60
CA LEU A 232 -9.21 35.24 13.54
C LEU A 232 -9.61 35.06 15.01
N GLN A 233 -10.90 35.16 15.34
CA GLN A 233 -11.42 34.81 16.66
C GLN A 233 -11.49 33.29 16.82
N ASN A 234 -12.02 32.60 15.80
CA ASN A 234 -12.11 31.14 15.76
C ASN A 234 -10.75 30.42 15.89
N LEU A 235 -9.65 31.02 15.40
CA LEU A 235 -8.31 30.46 15.53
C LEU A 235 -7.74 30.53 16.96
N ARG A 236 -8.17 31.53 17.75
CA ARG A 236 -7.71 31.69 19.15
C ARG A 236 -8.48 30.78 20.09
N ASP A 237 -9.78 30.61 19.84
CA ASP A 237 -10.66 29.86 20.76
C ASP A 237 -10.62 28.35 20.52
N LYS A 238 -10.23 27.90 19.31
CA LYS A 238 -10.09 26.49 18.97
C LYS A 238 -8.84 26.27 18.11
N PRO A 239 -7.69 25.87 18.70
CA PRO A 239 -6.63 25.31 17.88
C PRO A 239 -7.19 24.13 17.08
N PRO A 240 -6.83 23.97 15.80
CA PRO A 240 -7.24 22.79 15.03
C PRO A 240 -6.84 21.54 15.82
N PRO A 241 -7.68 20.50 15.90
CA PRO A 241 -7.39 19.32 16.70
C PRO A 241 -6.07 18.73 16.23
N SER A 242 -5.00 19.03 16.97
CA SER A 242 -3.67 18.53 16.69
C SER A 242 -3.73 17.05 17.00
N ALA A 243 -3.56 16.21 15.98
CA ALA A 243 -3.51 14.77 16.16
C ALA A 243 -2.52 14.48 17.30
N VAL A 244 -3.01 13.81 18.35
CA VAL A 244 -2.22 13.54 19.56
C VAL A 244 -0.97 12.78 19.13
N LYS A 245 0.19 13.44 19.25
CA LYS A 245 1.47 12.86 18.87
C LYS A 245 1.68 11.55 19.63
N GLY A 246 2.11 10.51 18.91
CA GLY A 246 2.33 9.17 19.47
C GLY A 246 1.12 8.24 19.44
N LYS A 247 -0.08 8.71 19.08
CA LYS A 247 -1.24 7.83 18.85
C LYS A 247 -1.35 7.45 17.37
N VAL A 248 -1.63 6.17 17.12
CA VAL A 248 -1.88 5.67 15.78
C VAL A 248 -3.27 6.14 15.33
N PRO A 249 -3.41 6.76 14.15
CA PRO A 249 -4.72 7.10 13.61
C PRO A 249 -5.65 5.89 13.49
N GLN A 250 -6.92 6.09 13.85
CA GLN A 250 -7.96 5.05 13.87
C GLN A 250 -8.06 4.24 12.57
N TYR A 251 -7.87 4.89 11.41
CA TYR A 251 -7.94 4.21 10.11
C TYR A 251 -6.83 3.16 9.92
N LEU A 252 -5.66 3.34 10.54
CA LEU A 252 -4.57 2.36 10.49
C LEU A 252 -4.87 1.16 11.40
N GLU A 253 -5.50 1.39 12.55
CA GLU A 253 -5.95 0.33 13.44
C GLU A 253 -7.04 -0.52 12.76
N GLN A 254 -8.03 0.14 12.17
CA GLN A 254 -9.06 -0.53 11.37
C GLN A 254 -8.46 -1.32 10.21
N ARG A 255 -7.45 -0.78 9.53
CA ARG A 255 -6.76 -1.48 8.43
C ARG A 255 -6.01 -2.72 8.90
N LYS A 256 -5.35 -2.67 10.07
CA LYS A 256 -4.71 -3.86 10.66
C LYS A 256 -5.73 -4.95 10.99
N LEU A 257 -6.90 -4.55 11.51
CA LEU A 257 -7.99 -5.49 11.79
C LEU A 257 -8.53 -6.12 10.50
N GLN A 258 -8.69 -5.33 9.44
CA GLN A 258 -9.09 -5.83 8.12
C GLN A 258 -8.10 -6.85 7.58
N TRP A 259 -6.80 -6.54 7.59
CA TRP A 259 -5.76 -7.48 7.15
C TRP A 259 -5.74 -8.77 7.98
N LYS A 260 -5.90 -8.66 9.30
CA LYS A 260 -5.97 -9.83 10.17
C LYS A 260 -7.18 -10.71 9.81
N LYS A 261 -8.35 -10.11 9.59
CA LYS A 261 -9.56 -10.83 9.19
C LYS A 261 -9.40 -11.51 7.83
N GLU A 262 -8.84 -10.80 6.86
CA GLU A 262 -8.57 -11.32 5.51
C GLU A 262 -7.54 -12.46 5.54
N GLU A 263 -6.51 -12.35 6.38
CA GLU A 263 -5.50 -13.40 6.56
C GLU A 263 -6.10 -14.65 7.23
N ASP A 264 -6.97 -14.48 8.22
CA ASP A 264 -7.71 -15.60 8.82
C ASP A 264 -8.67 -16.25 7.83
N GLU A 265 -9.39 -15.48 7.01
CA GLU A 265 -10.23 -15.99 5.92
C GLU A 265 -9.39 -16.72 4.87
N ARG A 266 -8.27 -16.15 4.45
CA ARG A 266 -7.32 -16.80 3.54
C ARG A 266 -6.84 -18.11 4.13
N ARG A 267 -6.46 -18.16 5.42
CA ARG A 267 -6.00 -19.39 6.08
C ARG A 267 -7.10 -20.45 6.17
N ARG A 268 -8.35 -20.06 6.40
CA ARG A 268 -9.51 -20.99 6.39
C ARG A 268 -9.79 -21.54 4.99
N ASN A 269 -9.67 -20.68 3.97
CA ASN A 269 -9.93 -21.02 2.59
C ASN A 269 -8.75 -21.70 1.90
N THR A 270 -7.54 -21.59 2.46
CA THR A 270 -6.38 -22.31 1.93
C THR A 270 -6.63 -23.79 2.20
N PRO A 271 -6.84 -24.62 1.16
CA PRO A 271 -7.01 -26.05 1.36
C PRO A 271 -5.73 -26.58 2.02
N ASP A 272 -5.88 -27.45 3.03
CA ASP A 272 -4.75 -28.04 3.73
C ASP A 272 -3.84 -28.73 2.69
N PRO A 273 -2.54 -28.38 2.61
CA PRO A 273 -1.62 -28.99 1.64
C PRO A 273 -1.51 -30.51 1.79
N SER A 274 -1.97 -31.07 2.90
CA SER A 274 -2.10 -32.52 3.11
C SER A 274 -3.21 -33.18 2.28
N ILE A 275 -4.19 -32.44 1.76
CA ILE A 275 -5.35 -32.99 1.04
C ILE A 275 -4.97 -33.20 -0.43
N PRO A 276 -4.89 -34.45 -0.91
CA PRO A 276 -4.63 -34.71 -2.33
C PRO A 276 -5.77 -34.17 -3.19
N ALA A 277 -5.45 -33.63 -4.37
CA ALA A 277 -6.46 -33.14 -5.31
C ALA A 277 -7.48 -34.24 -5.67
N GLY A 278 -8.76 -33.88 -5.75
CA GLY A 278 -9.85 -34.83 -6.04
C GLY A 278 -10.17 -35.81 -4.90
N HIS A 279 -9.66 -35.56 -3.69
CA HIS A 279 -10.00 -36.34 -2.50
C HIS A 279 -10.70 -35.47 -1.46
N THR A 280 -11.61 -36.09 -0.71
CA THR A 280 -12.33 -35.47 0.40
C THR A 280 -11.99 -36.19 1.69
N GLN A 281 -11.84 -35.44 2.79
CA GLN A 281 -11.64 -36.05 4.11
C GLN A 281 -12.93 -36.75 4.54
N MET A 282 -12.83 -38.05 4.84
CA MET A 282 -13.95 -38.82 5.38
C MET A 282 -14.25 -38.37 6.81
N SER A 283 -15.53 -38.34 7.19
CA SER A 283 -15.90 -37.91 8.53
C SER A 283 -15.42 -38.90 9.60
N GLU A 284 -15.14 -38.41 10.80
CA GLU A 284 -14.63 -39.23 11.90
C GLU A 284 -15.61 -40.36 12.31
N ARG A 285 -16.91 -40.10 12.19
CA ARG A 285 -17.96 -41.10 12.50
C ARG A 285 -17.93 -42.24 11.49
N GLU A 286 -17.97 -41.92 10.20
CA GLU A 286 -17.88 -42.90 9.11
C GLU A 286 -16.56 -43.69 9.17
N ARG A 287 -15.46 -43.01 9.51
CA ARG A 287 -14.15 -43.66 9.73
C ARG A 287 -14.20 -44.71 10.83
N GLN A 288 -14.79 -44.38 11.97
CA GLN A 288 -14.88 -45.32 13.09
C GLN A 288 -15.82 -46.49 12.78
N GLU A 289 -16.93 -46.25 12.08
CA GLU A 289 -17.87 -47.28 11.67
C GLU A 289 -17.24 -48.27 10.69
N THR A 290 -16.58 -47.77 9.64
CA THR A 290 -15.82 -48.59 8.69
C THR A 290 -14.70 -49.38 9.37
N LEU A 291 -13.95 -48.76 10.28
CA LEU A 291 -12.92 -49.45 11.06
C LEU A 291 -13.50 -50.57 11.95
N ARG A 292 -14.67 -50.37 12.56
CA ARG A 292 -15.36 -51.41 13.34
C ARG A 292 -15.77 -52.57 12.44
N SER A 293 -16.43 -52.27 11.32
CA SER A 293 -16.82 -53.28 10.32
C SER A 293 -15.63 -54.12 9.86
N LEU A 294 -14.51 -53.47 9.51
CA LEU A 294 -13.28 -54.18 9.10
C LEU A 294 -12.68 -55.06 10.20
N LYS A 295 -12.76 -54.65 11.48
CA LYS A 295 -12.30 -55.47 12.60
C LYS A 295 -13.19 -56.70 12.81
N ASP A 296 -14.50 -56.56 12.60
CA ASP A 296 -15.43 -57.67 12.74
C ASP A 296 -15.30 -58.66 11.57
N THR A 297 -15.07 -58.18 10.34
CA THR A 297 -14.75 -59.05 9.20
C THR A 297 -13.42 -59.76 9.39
N HIS A 298 -12.39 -59.06 9.88
CA HIS A 298 -11.10 -59.66 10.22
C HIS A 298 -11.26 -60.80 11.23
N ARG A 299 -11.97 -60.58 12.34
CA ARG A 299 -12.24 -61.64 13.34
C ARG A 299 -12.97 -62.84 12.73
N SER A 300 -13.93 -62.59 11.85
CA SER A 300 -14.68 -63.64 11.16
C SER A 300 -13.78 -64.47 10.24
N LEU A 301 -12.93 -63.81 9.45
CA LEU A 301 -11.96 -64.49 8.57
C LEU A 301 -10.92 -65.30 9.36
N VAL A 302 -10.41 -64.75 10.47
CA VAL A 302 -9.52 -65.51 11.38
C VAL A 302 -10.23 -66.73 11.92
N SER A 303 -11.47 -66.60 12.39
CA SER A 303 -12.26 -67.74 12.88
C SER A 303 -12.47 -68.79 11.79
N GLU A 304 -12.73 -68.37 10.55
CA GLU A 304 -12.88 -69.27 9.41
C GLU A 304 -11.57 -69.99 9.08
N LEU A 305 -10.45 -69.27 9.09
CA LEU A 305 -9.13 -69.85 8.85
C LEU A 305 -8.73 -70.87 9.93
N LEU A 306 -9.03 -70.57 11.19
CA LEU A 306 -8.81 -71.48 12.32
C LEU A 306 -9.74 -72.71 12.30
N SER A 307 -10.88 -72.64 11.60
CA SER A 307 -11.79 -73.77 11.43
C SER A 307 -11.35 -74.76 10.34
N LEU A 308 -10.35 -74.41 9.53
CA LEU A 308 -9.84 -75.31 8.49
C LEU A 308 -9.11 -76.52 9.09
N PRO A 309 -9.14 -77.69 8.41
CA PRO A 309 -8.38 -78.85 8.84
C PRO A 309 -6.88 -78.54 8.93
N ILE A 310 -6.22 -79.09 9.96
CA ILE A 310 -4.77 -78.90 10.19
C ILE A 310 -3.94 -79.40 8.99
N LYS A 311 -4.39 -80.49 8.35
CA LYS A 311 -3.76 -81.07 7.15
C LYS A 311 -4.37 -80.49 5.88
N ALA A 312 -3.53 -79.95 5.01
CA ALA A 312 -3.94 -79.32 3.74
C ALA A 312 -3.65 -80.24 2.54
N ASP A 313 -4.09 -81.49 2.61
CA ASP A 313 -3.71 -82.53 1.64
C ASP A 313 -4.46 -82.40 0.30
N THR A 314 -5.64 -81.76 0.30
CA THR A 314 -6.43 -81.54 -0.92
C THR A 314 -6.16 -80.15 -1.49
N LEU A 315 -6.10 -80.05 -2.83
CA LEU A 315 -5.94 -78.77 -3.52
C LEU A 315 -7.04 -77.76 -3.15
N SER A 316 -8.28 -78.22 -2.92
CA SER A 316 -9.40 -77.36 -2.51
C SER A 316 -9.14 -76.66 -1.16
N VAL A 317 -8.67 -77.40 -0.15
CA VAL A 317 -8.35 -76.83 1.17
C VAL A 317 -7.18 -75.85 1.07
N ARG A 318 -6.16 -76.17 0.28
CA ARG A 318 -5.02 -75.27 0.03
C ARG A 318 -5.46 -73.97 -0.64
N SER A 319 -6.29 -74.06 -1.69
CA SER A 319 -6.82 -72.89 -2.40
C SER A 319 -7.71 -72.04 -1.50
N ARG A 320 -8.60 -72.66 -0.72
CA ARG A 320 -9.46 -71.94 0.24
C ARG A 320 -8.62 -71.21 1.30
N ARG A 321 -7.58 -71.86 1.85
CA ARG A 321 -6.67 -71.23 2.81
C ARG A 321 -5.96 -70.02 2.20
N ALA A 322 -5.39 -70.18 1.00
CA ALA A 322 -4.72 -69.07 0.31
C ALA A 322 -5.67 -67.90 0.02
N GLN A 323 -6.92 -68.17 -0.34
CA GLN A 323 -7.94 -67.12 -0.52
C GLN A 323 -8.27 -66.40 0.80
N LEU A 324 -8.36 -67.12 1.92
CA LEU A 324 -8.58 -66.50 3.23
C LEU A 324 -7.38 -65.64 3.64
N ASP A 325 -6.16 -66.13 3.45
CA ASP A 325 -4.92 -65.38 3.74
C ASP A 325 -4.84 -64.09 2.89
N GLN A 326 -5.19 -64.15 1.60
CA GLN A 326 -5.22 -62.97 0.74
C GLN A 326 -6.28 -61.96 1.18
N ARG A 327 -7.51 -62.42 1.49
CA ARG A 327 -8.55 -61.52 2.00
C ARG A 327 -8.17 -60.91 3.35
N LEU A 328 -7.48 -61.68 4.19
CA LEU A 328 -7.01 -61.22 5.49
C LEU A 328 -5.99 -60.09 5.30
N SER A 329 -5.02 -60.24 4.40
CA SER A 329 -4.03 -59.19 4.13
C SER A 329 -4.68 -57.92 3.55
N GLU A 330 -5.66 -58.06 2.64
CA GLU A 330 -6.44 -56.92 2.12
C GLU A 330 -7.19 -56.17 3.26
N VAL A 331 -7.81 -56.91 4.18
CA VAL A 331 -8.52 -56.32 5.33
C VAL A 331 -7.55 -55.68 6.32
N GLU A 332 -6.40 -56.28 6.59
CA GLU A 332 -5.36 -55.71 7.47
C GLU A 332 -4.79 -54.40 6.90
N GLU A 333 -4.56 -54.33 5.58
CA GLU A 333 -4.17 -53.10 4.91
C GLU A 333 -5.25 -52.02 5.04
N ALA A 334 -6.52 -52.39 4.84
CA ALA A 334 -7.64 -51.48 5.04
C ALA A 334 -7.69 -50.99 6.50
N ILE A 335 -7.59 -51.88 7.50
CA ILE A 335 -7.56 -51.51 8.92
C ILE A 335 -6.42 -50.53 9.20
N LYS A 336 -5.23 -50.76 8.62
CA LYS A 336 -4.07 -49.87 8.77
C LYS A 336 -4.30 -48.48 8.16
N ILE A 337 -5.06 -48.39 7.08
CA ILE A 337 -5.45 -47.11 6.48
C ILE A 337 -6.46 -46.40 7.40
N PHE A 338 -7.52 -47.09 7.81
CA PHE A 338 -8.61 -46.53 8.61
C PHE A 338 -8.25 -46.32 10.09
N SER A 339 -7.16 -46.91 10.59
CA SER A 339 -6.65 -46.66 11.94
C SER A 339 -6.02 -45.27 12.09
N ARG A 340 -5.66 -44.61 10.99
CA ARG A 340 -5.12 -43.24 10.99
C ARG A 340 -6.20 -42.22 11.35
N ASP A 341 -5.81 -41.11 11.97
CA ASP A 341 -6.74 -40.05 12.39
C ASP A 341 -7.44 -39.35 11.21
N LYS A 342 -6.75 -39.20 10.07
CA LYS A 342 -7.28 -38.58 8.86
C LYS A 342 -7.22 -39.56 7.70
N VAL A 343 -8.37 -39.79 7.07
CA VAL A 343 -8.51 -40.64 5.88
C VAL A 343 -9.13 -39.80 4.77
N TYR A 344 -8.50 -39.82 3.61
CA TYR A 344 -8.99 -39.12 2.42
C TYR A 344 -9.50 -40.15 1.42
N VAL A 345 -10.72 -39.92 0.94
CA VAL A 345 -11.40 -40.79 -0.03
C VAL A 345 -11.48 -40.05 -1.35
N LYS A 346 -11.17 -40.74 -2.45
CA LYS A 346 -11.29 -40.18 -3.79
C LYS A 346 -12.78 -39.92 -4.09
N VAL A 347 -13.09 -38.73 -4.60
CA VAL A 347 -14.47 -38.40 -4.99
C VAL A 347 -14.69 -38.98 -6.38
N ASP A 348 -15.59 -39.95 -6.52
CA ASP A 348 -16.02 -40.44 -7.82
C ASP A 348 -16.91 -39.36 -8.44
N SER A 349 -16.36 -38.60 -9.40
CA SER A 349 -17.07 -37.58 -10.18
C SER A 349 -17.53 -38.13 -11.52
#